data_AF-S7MQF0-F1
#
_entry.id   AF-S7MQF0-F1
#
_cell.length_a   1.000
_cell.length_b   1.000
_cell.length_c   1.000
_cell.angle_alpha   90.00
_cell.angle_beta   90.00
_cell.angle_gamma   90.00
#
_symmetry.space_group_name_H-M   'P 1'
#
loop_
_entity.id
_entity.type
_entity.pdbx_description
1 polymer ?
#
loop_
_entity_poly.entity_id
_entity_poly.type
_entity_poly.pdbx_seq_one_letter_code
_entity_poly.pdbx_strand_id
1 'polypeptide(L)'
;MSKARAPAHEVAIQVKLWGWSCQDGGNGPLAARQHLELRAFLRLLEHSCLQEFLARDPCFQVSDKYLLAMVLVYFRRANLQLSEYTCSNLFLAL
;
A
#
# COMPACT_ATOMS: atom_id res chain seq x y z
N MET A 1 30.87 18.69 35.17
CA MET A 1 29.92 17.54 35.09
C MET A 1 29.69 17.23 33.62
N SER A 2 29.77 15.95 33.28
CA SER A 2 30.08 15.41 31.96
C SER A 2 28.95 15.49 30.93
N LYS A 3 29.37 15.49 29.66
CA LYS A 3 28.58 15.41 28.42
C LYS A 3 28.35 13.95 28.03
N ALA A 4 27.13 13.57 27.64
CA ALA A 4 26.80 12.43 26.75
C ALA A 4 25.30 12.50 26.44
N ARG A 5 24.89 12.95 25.25
CA ARG A 5 24.72 12.21 23.98
C ARG A 5 23.53 11.23 24.03
N ALA A 6 22.46 11.63 23.36
CA ALA A 6 21.35 10.77 22.98
C ALA A 6 21.81 9.61 22.07
N PRO A 7 21.09 8.50 22.10
CA PRO A 7 20.46 7.93 20.91
C PRO A 7 18.94 7.76 21.18
N ALA A 8 18.04 8.25 20.33
CA ALA A 8 17.64 7.69 19.03
C ALA A 8 17.11 6.25 19.12
N HIS A 9 15.91 6.08 18.55
CA HIS A 9 15.15 4.83 18.34
C HIS A 9 14.50 4.24 19.61
N GLU A 10 13.22 3.90 19.62
CA GLU A 10 12.37 3.45 18.52
C GLU A 10 10.92 3.72 18.95
N VAL A 11 10.29 4.76 18.40
CA VAL A 11 8.84 4.91 18.53
C VAL A 11 8.26 3.83 17.64
N ALA A 12 7.94 2.69 18.23
CA ALA A 12 7.15 1.66 17.60
C ALA A 12 5.84 2.30 17.16
N ILE A 13 5.77 2.71 15.89
CA ILE A 13 4.52 3.08 15.25
C ILE A 13 3.78 1.77 15.06
N GLN A 14 3.08 1.37 16.12
CA GLN A 14 1.94 0.47 16.06
C GLN A 14 0.89 1.18 15.20
N VAL A 15 1.05 1.09 13.88
CA VAL A 15 -0.04 1.33 12.95
C VAL A 15 -1.03 0.21 13.21
N LYS A 16 -1.97 0.49 14.11
CA LYS A 16 -3.18 -0.29 14.31
C LYS A 16 -4.01 -0.17 13.04
N LEU A 17 -3.56 -0.89 12.01
CA LEU A 17 -4.23 -1.01 10.73
C LEU A 17 -5.64 -1.50 11.06
N TRP A 18 -6.62 -0.68 10.70
CA TRP A 18 -8.04 -0.89 10.95
C TRP A 18 -8.39 -2.36 10.73
N GLY A 19 -8.99 -2.97 11.75
CA GLY A 19 -9.35 -4.37 11.73
C GLY A 19 -10.19 -4.74 10.53
N TRP A 20 -9.59 -5.41 9.56
CA TRP A 20 -10.25 -6.52 8.92
C TRP A 20 -10.23 -7.65 9.93
N SER A 21 -11.29 -7.69 10.74
CA SER A 21 -11.66 -8.92 11.42
C SER A 21 -11.92 -9.95 10.33
N CYS A 22 -10.95 -10.82 10.10
CA CYS A 22 -11.20 -12.09 9.44
C CYS A 22 -12.14 -12.88 10.36
N GLN A 23 -13.43 -12.59 10.30
CA GLN A 23 -14.43 -13.59 10.64
C GLN A 23 -14.43 -14.60 9.50
N ASP A 24 -13.59 -15.61 9.72
CA ASP A 24 -13.62 -16.93 9.13
C ASP A 24 -15.07 -17.47 9.15
N GLY A 25 -15.72 -17.44 8.00
CA GLY A 25 -17.14 -17.82 7.89
C GLY A 25 -17.72 -17.78 6.47
N GLY A 26 -16.88 -17.91 5.44
CA GLY A 26 -17.35 -17.91 4.05
C GLY A 26 -16.21 -17.93 3.05
N ASN A 27 -15.53 -19.07 2.91
CA ASN A 27 -14.44 -19.24 1.95
C ASN A 27 -15.00 -19.33 0.52
N GLY A 28 -15.38 -18.17 -0.04
CA GLY A 28 -15.79 -18.03 -1.44
C GLY A 28 -14.58 -17.74 -2.34
N PRO A 29 -14.57 -18.19 -3.61
CA PRO A 29 -13.50 -17.90 -4.58
C PRO A 29 -13.19 -16.41 -4.74
N LEU A 30 -14.17 -15.54 -4.45
CA LEU A 30 -14.04 -14.08 -4.54
C LEU A 30 -13.13 -13.50 -3.45
N ALA A 31 -13.16 -14.02 -2.23
CA ALA A 31 -12.29 -13.55 -1.14
C ALA A 31 -10.83 -13.90 -1.43
N ALA A 32 -10.58 -15.09 -1.96
CA ALA A 32 -9.24 -15.53 -2.36
C ALA A 32 -8.65 -14.66 -3.48
N ARG A 33 -9.46 -14.31 -4.49
CA ARG A 33 -9.04 -13.41 -5.58
C ARG A 33 -8.72 -12.00 -5.05
N GLN A 34 -9.57 -11.43 -4.21
CA GLN A 34 -9.35 -10.10 -3.63
C GLN A 34 -8.06 -10.05 -2.81
N HIS A 35 -7.76 -11.12 -2.06
CA HIS A 35 -6.54 -11.23 -1.29
C HIS A 35 -5.28 -11.30 -2.18
N LEU A 36 -5.35 -12.02 -3.30
CA LEU A 36 -4.26 -12.10 -4.26
C LEU A 36 -3.99 -10.76 -4.96
N GLU A 37 -5.05 -10.07 -5.38
CA GLU A 37 -4.96 -8.72 -5.97
C GLU A 37 -4.37 -7.72 -4.98
N LEU A 38 -4.83 -7.74 -3.73
CA LEU A 38 -4.26 -6.87 -2.68
C LEU A 38 -2.78 -7.17 -2.46
N ARG A 39 -2.39 -8.45 -2.36
CA ARG A 39 -0.99 -8.82 -2.17
C ARG A 39 -0.11 -8.37 -3.34
N ALA A 40 -0.60 -8.48 -4.57
CA ALA A 40 0.11 -7.98 -5.75
C ALA A 40 0.24 -6.45 -5.70
N PHE A 41 -0.82 -5.75 -5.32
CA PHE A 41 -0.82 -4.30 -5.17
C PHE A 41 0.16 -3.83 -4.09
N LEU A 42 0.18 -4.45 -2.91
CA LEU A 42 1.12 -4.10 -1.84
C LEU A 42 2.58 -4.28 -2.28
N ARG A 43 2.90 -5.36 -3.00
CA ARG A 43 4.25 -5.54 -3.59
C ARG A 43 4.59 -4.45 -4.60
N LEU A 44 3.61 -3.96 -5.36
CA LEU A 44 3.82 -2.84 -6.27
C LEU A 44 4.10 -1.54 -5.51
N LEU A 45 3.49 -1.33 -4.33
CA LEU A 45 3.76 -0.16 -3.50
C LEU A 45 5.18 -0.15 -2.92
N GLU A 46 5.76 -1.33 -2.70
CA GLU A 46 7.14 -1.50 -2.23
C GLU A 46 8.19 -1.28 -3.35
N HIS A 47 7.76 -1.16 -4.60
CA HIS A 47 8.67 -1.01 -5.74
C HIS A 47 9.40 0.34 -5.71
N SER A 48 10.69 0.35 -6.10
CA SER A 48 11.56 1.54 -6.05
C SER A 48 10.97 2.75 -6.78
N CYS A 49 10.33 2.52 -7.93
CA CYS A 49 9.62 3.54 -8.70
C CYS A 49 8.63 4.37 -7.85
N LEU A 50 7.84 3.69 -6.99
CA LEU A 50 6.86 4.36 -6.16
C LEU A 50 7.52 5.00 -4.95
N GLN A 51 8.53 4.34 -4.36
CA GLN A 51 9.28 4.91 -3.25
C GLN A 51 9.97 6.23 -3.62
N GLU A 52 10.54 6.33 -4.82
CA GLU A 52 11.11 7.57 -5.35
C GLU A 52 10.03 8.63 -5.60
N PHE A 53 8.83 8.24 -6.02
CA PHE A 53 7.69 9.15 -6.18
C PHE A 53 7.19 9.68 -4.84
N LEU A 54 7.00 8.81 -3.84
CA LEU A 54 6.59 9.19 -2.48
C LEU A 54 7.63 10.10 -1.82
N ALA A 55 8.91 9.89 -2.07
CA ALA A 55 9.97 10.78 -1.60
C ALA A 55 9.87 12.20 -2.19
N ARG A 56 9.26 12.36 -3.37
CA ARG A 56 8.98 13.66 -4.01
C ARG A 56 7.63 14.25 -3.60
N ASP A 57 6.73 13.46 -3.02
CA ASP A 57 5.46 13.91 -2.44
C ASP A 57 5.45 13.77 -0.90
N PRO A 58 6.28 14.54 -0.17
CA PRO A 58 6.40 14.42 1.29
C PRO A 58 5.10 14.81 2.02
N CYS A 59 4.22 15.55 1.36
CA CYS A 59 2.92 15.96 1.90
C CYS A 59 1.79 15.00 1.52
N PHE A 60 2.07 13.97 0.72
CA PHE A 60 1.08 13.02 0.20
C PHE A 60 -0.12 13.71 -0.46
N GLN A 61 0.09 14.80 -1.20
CA GLN A 61 -0.99 15.54 -1.87
C GLN A 61 -1.59 14.78 -3.05
N VAL A 62 -0.75 14.01 -3.75
CA VAL A 62 -1.11 13.22 -4.93
C VAL A 62 -0.93 11.72 -4.70
N SER A 63 -0.48 11.33 -3.52
CA SER A 63 -0.20 9.94 -3.16
C SER A 63 -0.72 9.53 -1.78
N ASP A 64 -1.82 10.13 -1.31
CA ASP A 64 -2.41 9.76 -0.03
C ASP A 64 -2.94 8.30 -0.03
N LYS A 65 -3.22 7.79 1.17
CA LYS A 65 -3.70 6.42 1.35
C LYS A 65 -5.04 6.13 0.65
N TYR A 66 -5.87 7.14 0.42
CA TYR A 66 -7.17 7.00 -0.26
C TYR A 66 -6.99 6.98 -1.76
N LEU A 67 -6.15 7.83 -2.33
CA LEU A 67 -5.78 7.81 -3.75
C LEU A 67 -5.12 6.48 -4.12
N LEU A 68 -4.18 6.00 -3.31
CA LEU A 68 -3.58 4.67 -3.51
C LEU A 68 -4.63 3.55 -3.38
N ALA A 69 -5.58 3.63 -2.45
CA ALA A 69 -6.67 2.66 -2.38
C ALA A 69 -7.59 2.72 -3.60
N MET A 70 -7.84 3.93 -4.14
CA MET A 70 -8.64 4.13 -5.36
C MET A 70 -7.97 3.53 -6.59
N VAL A 71 -6.64 3.55 -6.69
CA VAL A 71 -5.90 2.85 -7.77
C VAL A 71 -6.25 1.37 -7.82
N LEU A 72 -6.28 0.67 -6.67
CA LEU A 72 -6.66 -0.74 -6.62
C LEU A 72 -8.12 -0.95 -7.08
N VAL A 73 -9.01 -0.01 -6.77
CA VAL A 73 -10.39 -0.03 -7.28
C VAL A 73 -10.41 0.15 -8.80
N TYR A 74 -9.59 1.04 -9.37
CA TYR A 74 -9.49 1.21 -10.82
C TYR A 74 -8.90 -0.02 -11.51
N PHE A 75 -7.88 -0.66 -10.93
CA PHE A 75 -7.33 -1.91 -11.47
C PHE A 75 -8.39 -3.00 -11.54
N ARG A 76 -9.20 -3.14 -10.49
CA ARG A 76 -10.33 -4.09 -10.46
C ARG A 76 -11.41 -3.74 -11.48
N ARG A 77 -11.79 -2.46 -11.58
CA ARG A 77 -12.81 -1.98 -12.53
C ARG A 77 -12.39 -2.16 -13.99
N ALA A 78 -11.12 -1.98 -14.29
CA ALA A 78 -10.56 -2.19 -15.62
C ALA A 78 -10.22 -3.67 -15.89
N ASN A 79 -10.50 -4.59 -14.95
CA ASN A 79 -10.23 -6.02 -15.06
C ASN A 79 -8.76 -6.35 -15.38
N LEU A 80 -7.81 -5.60 -14.82
CA LEU A 80 -6.39 -5.87 -15.01
C LEU A 80 -6.01 -7.24 -14.45
N GLN A 81 -5.17 -7.95 -15.19
CA GLN A 81 -4.49 -9.15 -14.72
C GLN A 81 -3.37 -8.79 -13.74
N LEU A 82 -2.97 -9.72 -12.89
CA LEU A 82 -1.92 -9.48 -11.87
C LEU A 82 -0.56 -9.15 -12.49
N SER A 83 -0.29 -9.61 -13.71
CA SER A 83 0.91 -9.27 -14.49
C SER A 83 0.91 -7.79 -14.93
N GLU A 84 -0.25 -7.16 -14.98
CA GLU A 84 -0.44 -5.77 -15.41
C GLU A 84 -0.35 -4.78 -14.23
N TYR A 85 -0.12 -5.27 -13.00
CA TYR A 85 0.09 -4.43 -11.82
C TYR A 85 1.52 -3.87 -11.86
N THR A 86 1.71 -2.88 -12.71
CA THR A 86 3.00 -2.23 -13.00
C THR A 86 3.02 -0.78 -12.52
N CYS A 87 4.21 -0.20 -12.34
CA CYS A 87 4.35 1.20 -11.97
C CYS A 87 3.63 2.13 -12.97
N SER A 88 3.77 1.85 -14.28
CA SER A 88 3.15 2.64 -15.33
C SER A 88 1.63 2.67 -15.20
N ASN A 89 0.99 1.51 -14.99
CA ASN A 89 -0.47 1.46 -14.81
C ASN A 89 -0.91 2.11 -13.50
N LEU A 90 -0.09 2.03 -12.45
CA LEU A 90 -0.36 2.72 -11.19
C LEU A 90 -0.37 4.24 -11.41
N PHE A 91 0.61 4.80 -12.12
CA PHE A 91 0.66 6.24 -12.42
C PHE A 91 -0.43 6.70 -13.38
N LEU A 92 -0.93 5.82 -14.26
CA LEU A 92 -2.10 6.14 -15.10
C LEU A 92 -3.41 6.20 -14.31
N ALA A 93 -3.46 5.53 -13.15
CA ALA A 93 -4.64 5.47 -12.29
C ALA A 93 -4.60 6.46 -11.12
N LEU A 94 -3.48 7.16 -10.92
CA LEU A 94 -3.31 8.29 -9.99
C LEU A 94 -3.62 9.60 -10.70
#